data_AF-A0A3D3LWI1-F1
#
_entry.id   AF-A0A3D3LWI1-F1
#
_cell.length_a   1.000
_cell.length_b   1.000
_cell.length_c   1.000
_cell.angle_alpha   90.00
_cell.angle_beta   90.00
_cell.angle_gamma   90.00
#
_symmetry.space_group_name_H-M   'P 1'
#
loop_
_entity.id
_entity.type
_entity.pdbx_description
1 polymer ?
#
loop_
_entity_poly.entity_id
_entity_poly.type
_entity_poly.pdbx_seq_one_letter_code
_entity_poly.pdbx_strand_id
1 'polypeptide(L)'
;MVREDLQRGNATAEFVMVSAMVVLLFLGVLQIAFAMFTKNVVQDAASQGARYGALLDRQPEDGGARAIELLYSVLPDSYQADVTTGITDWQGVPAVEVRIQAPVPLLGPFGFVSSWEVTGHAVVQQRRA
;
A
#
# COMPACT_ATOMS: atom_id res chain seq x y z
N MET A 1 -38.16 -38.88 38.89
CA MET A 1 -37.37 -39.28 37.71
C MET A 1 -37.01 -37.99 36.98
N VAL A 2 -35.86 -37.39 37.31
CA VAL A 2 -35.42 -36.11 36.76
C VAL A 2 -34.19 -36.38 35.89
N ARG A 3 -34.28 -36.02 34.61
CA ARG A 3 -33.14 -35.96 33.67
C ARG A 3 -33.11 -34.53 33.14
N GLU A 4 -32.18 -33.72 33.64
CA GLU A 4 -31.92 -32.35 33.17
C GLU A 4 -30.47 -32.20 32.66
N ASP A 5 -30.00 -33.14 31.83
CA ASP A 5 -28.60 -33.15 31.39
C ASP A 5 -28.38 -32.73 29.92
N LEU A 6 -29.37 -32.12 29.24
CA LEU A 6 -29.28 -31.87 27.79
C LEU A 6 -28.83 -30.46 27.37
N GLN A 7 -28.64 -29.50 28.27
CA GLN A 7 -28.30 -28.10 27.90
C GLN A 7 -26.88 -27.66 28.27
N ARG A 8 -26.07 -28.49 28.95
CA ARG A 8 -24.77 -28.06 29.50
C ARG A 8 -23.59 -28.18 28.52
N GLY A 9 -23.79 -28.71 27.31
CA GLY A 9 -22.71 -28.99 26.34
C GLY A 9 -22.47 -27.95 25.23
N ASN A 10 -23.38 -26.99 25.01
CA ASN A 10 -23.30 -26.09 23.84
C ASN A 10 -22.56 -24.77 24.10
N ALA A 11 -22.49 -24.31 25.35
CA ALA A 11 -21.92 -22.99 25.67
C ALA A 11 -20.46 -22.85 25.24
N THR A 12 -19.66 -23.92 25.39
CA THR A 12 -18.27 -23.93 24.92
C THR A 12 -18.18 -23.85 23.39
N ALA A 13 -19.04 -24.57 22.67
CA ALA A 13 -19.05 -24.56 21.21
C ALA A 13 -19.51 -23.20 20.65
N GLU A 14 -20.56 -22.62 21.23
CA GLU A 14 -21.05 -21.28 20.91
C GLU A 14 -19.97 -20.23 21.14
N PHE A 15 -19.32 -20.24 22.31
CA PHE A 15 -18.22 -19.32 22.62
C PHE A 15 -17.07 -19.44 21.62
N VAL A 16 -16.68 -20.66 21.26
CA VAL A 16 -15.60 -20.89 20.28
C VAL A 16 -15.99 -20.37 18.91
N MET A 17 -17.23 -20.60 18.45
CA MET A 17 -17.69 -20.08 17.14
C MET A 17 -17.74 -18.57 17.11
N VAL A 18 -18.29 -17.93 18.14
CA VAL A 18 -18.34 -16.45 18.23
C VAL A 18 -16.93 -15.88 18.31
N SER A 19 -16.07 -16.45 19.15
CA SER A 19 -14.68 -16.00 19.29
C SER A 19 -13.90 -16.17 17.99
N ALA A 20 -14.05 -17.31 17.30
CA ALA A 20 -13.43 -17.54 16.00
C ALA A 20 -13.94 -16.54 14.96
N MET A 21 -15.25 -16.27 14.92
CA MET A 21 -15.84 -15.29 14.01
C MET A 21 -15.30 -13.89 14.27
N VAL A 22 -15.22 -13.45 15.53
CA VAL A 22 -14.68 -12.14 15.90
C VAL A 22 -13.19 -12.04 15.56
N VAL A 23 -12.40 -13.09 15.81
CA VAL A 23 -10.98 -13.11 15.43
C VAL A 23 -10.82 -13.03 13.91
N LEU A 24 -11.61 -13.78 13.15
CA LEU A 24 -11.57 -13.71 11.68
C LEU A 24 -11.96 -12.32 11.16
N LEU A 25 -13.01 -11.72 11.72
CA LEU A 25 -13.42 -10.36 11.37
C LEU A 25 -12.33 -9.34 11.70
N PHE A 26 -11.74 -9.44 12.90
CA PHE A 26 -10.67 -8.57 13.35
C PHE A 26 -9.44 -8.68 12.44
N LEU A 27 -9.02 -9.90 12.10
CA LEU A 27 -7.94 -10.13 11.15
C LEU A 27 -8.29 -9.57 9.76
N GLY A 28 -9.54 -9.71 9.30
CA GLY A 28 -9.99 -9.12 8.05
C GLY A 28 -9.87 -7.59 8.02
N VAL A 29 -10.27 -6.92 9.10
CA VAL A 29 -10.10 -5.46 9.25
C VAL A 29 -8.62 -5.08 9.29
N LEU A 30 -7.79 -5.83 10.02
CA LEU A 30 -6.34 -5.61 10.05
C LEU A 30 -5.70 -5.77 8.68
N GLN A 31 -6.10 -6.76 7.89
CA GLN A 31 -5.60 -6.95 6.52
C GLN A 31 -5.93 -5.75 5.63
N ILE A 32 -7.17 -5.26 5.69
CA ILE A 32 -7.59 -4.07 4.92
C ILE A 32 -6.80 -2.84 5.36
N ALA A 33 -6.68 -2.62 6.68
CA ALA A 33 -5.92 -1.50 7.23
C ALA A 33 -4.44 -1.55 6.79
N PHE A 34 -3.82 -2.74 6.82
CA PHE A 34 -2.43 -2.91 6.40
C PHE A 34 -2.24 -2.70 4.89
N ALA A 35 -3.15 -3.22 4.06
CA ALA A 35 -3.12 -2.99 2.62
C ALA A 35 -3.29 -1.50 2.26
N MET A 36 -4.16 -0.78 2.98
CA MET A 36 -4.31 0.67 2.80
C MET A 36 -3.08 1.42 3.28
N PHE A 37 -2.48 1.02 4.40
CA PHE A 37 -1.24 1.61 4.90
C PHE A 37 -0.12 1.52 3.86
N THR A 38 0.15 0.35 3.30
CA THR A 38 1.23 0.22 2.30
C THR A 38 0.95 1.01 1.03
N LYS A 39 -0.30 1.00 0.54
CA LYS A 39 -0.68 1.82 -0.62
C LYS A 39 -0.43 3.31 -0.36
N ASN A 40 -0.78 3.81 0.82
CA ASN A 40 -0.56 5.21 1.19
C ASN A 40 0.93 5.56 1.26
N VAL A 41 1.76 4.68 1.84
CA VAL A 41 3.22 4.85 1.89
C VAL A 41 3.81 4.91 0.47
N VAL A 42 3.39 4.00 -0.41
CA VAL A 42 3.81 3.99 -1.82
C VAL A 42 3.38 5.28 -2.53
N GLN A 43 2.16 5.75 -2.29
CA GLN A 43 1.65 6.98 -2.90
C GLN A 43 2.38 8.24 -2.43
N ASP A 44 2.70 8.29 -1.14
CA ASP A 44 3.52 9.37 -0.57
C ASP A 44 4.92 9.39 -1.19
N ALA A 45 5.59 8.23 -1.26
CA ALA A 45 6.90 8.10 -1.90
C ALA A 45 6.88 8.53 -3.37
N ALA A 46 5.86 8.12 -4.14
CA ALA A 46 5.71 8.52 -5.54
C ALA A 46 5.52 10.05 -5.70
N SER A 47 4.66 10.66 -4.88
CA SER A 47 4.43 12.11 -4.93
C SER A 47 5.67 12.92 -4.55
N GLN A 48 6.39 12.51 -3.50
CA GLN A 48 7.62 13.17 -3.09
C GLN A 48 8.75 12.98 -4.10
N GLY A 49 8.88 11.78 -4.67
CA GLY A 49 9.82 11.50 -5.77
C GLY A 49 9.57 12.39 -6.98
N ALA A 50 8.30 12.51 -7.41
CA ALA A 50 7.93 13.38 -8.53
C ALA A 50 8.30 14.84 -8.25
N ARG A 51 7.98 15.36 -7.06
CA ARG A 51 8.35 16.72 -6.64
C ARG A 51 9.86 16.94 -6.63
N TYR A 52 10.63 15.94 -6.22
CA TYR A 52 12.08 16.00 -6.18
C TYR A 52 12.70 15.99 -7.59
N GLY A 53 12.16 15.16 -8.49
CA GLY A 53 12.59 15.11 -9.89
C GLY A 53 12.19 16.34 -10.70
N ALA A 54 11.15 17.07 -10.29
CA ALA A 54 10.68 18.27 -10.96
C ALA A 54 11.50 19.55 -10.66
N LEU A 55 12.52 19.46 -9.81
CA LEU A 55 13.41 20.58 -9.49
C LEU A 55 14.33 20.93 -10.67
N LEU A 56 14.72 22.21 -10.77
CA LEU A 56 15.42 22.83 -11.91
C LEU A 56 16.69 22.11 -12.41
N ASP A 57 17.41 21.43 -11.51
CA ASP A 57 18.69 20.76 -11.81
C ASP A 57 18.60 19.25 -11.63
N ARG A 58 17.40 18.68 -11.82
CA ARG A 58 17.13 17.26 -11.60
C ARG A 58 16.54 16.61 -12.83
N GLN A 59 16.81 15.32 -12.93
CA GLN A 59 16.20 14.45 -13.92
C GLN A 59 15.11 13.60 -13.24
N PRO A 60 14.13 13.08 -14.00
CA PRO A 60 13.10 12.19 -13.45
C PRO A 60 13.68 11.02 -12.65
N GLU A 61 14.83 10.49 -13.06
CA GLU A 61 15.52 9.36 -12.41
C GLU A 61 15.98 9.72 -11.00
N ASP A 62 16.38 10.98 -10.75
CA ASP A 62 16.71 11.47 -9.40
C ASP A 62 15.48 11.40 -8.48
N GLY A 63 14.29 11.69 -9.04
CA GLY A 63 13.00 11.55 -8.37
C GLY A 63 12.68 10.10 -8.04
N GLY A 64 12.98 9.18 -8.95
CA GLY A 64 12.82 7.73 -8.75
C GLY A 64 13.72 7.20 -7.64
N ALA A 65 15.01 7.57 -7.65
CA ALA A 65 15.95 7.21 -6.60
C ALA A 65 15.48 7.73 -5.23
N ARG A 66 14.97 8.96 -5.17
CA ARG A 66 14.42 9.52 -3.93
C ARG A 66 13.16 8.79 -3.46
N ALA A 67 12.27 8.40 -4.38
CA ALA A 67 11.08 7.61 -4.03
C ALA A 67 11.47 6.26 -3.42
N ILE A 68 12.50 5.61 -3.95
CA ILE A 68 13.05 4.35 -3.43
C ILE A 68 13.57 4.52 -1.99
N GLU A 69 14.37 5.55 -1.73
CA GLU A 69 14.86 5.87 -0.38
C GLU A 69 13.72 6.08 0.62
N LEU A 70 12.69 6.84 0.22
CA LEU A 70 11.54 7.12 1.08
C LEU A 70 10.71 5.87 1.32
N LEU A 71 10.47 5.05 0.30
CA LEU A 71 9.71 3.81 0.39
C LEU A 71 10.33 2.86 1.41
N TYR A 72 11.64 2.60 1.29
CA TYR A 72 12.36 1.66 2.15
C TYR A 72 12.77 2.26 3.50
N SER A 73 12.53 3.55 3.73
CA SER A 73 12.59 4.12 5.09
C SER A 73 11.42 3.67 5.99
N VAL A 74 10.32 3.18 5.37
CA VAL A 74 9.11 2.75 6.06
C VAL A 74 8.85 1.26 5.87
N LEU A 75 9.05 0.74 4.65
CA LEU A 75 8.81 -0.66 4.30
C LEU A 75 10.13 -1.44 4.27
N PRO A 76 10.11 -2.76 4.54
CA PRO A 76 11.32 -3.57 4.45
C PRO A 76 11.83 -3.70 3.02
N ASP A 77 13.14 -3.87 2.84
CA ASP A 77 13.78 -4.06 1.52
C ASP A 77 13.23 -5.27 0.74
N SER A 78 12.62 -6.24 1.43
CA SER A 78 11.96 -7.39 0.81
C SER A 78 10.64 -7.03 0.10
N TYR A 79 10.13 -5.81 0.28
CA TYR A 79 8.92 -5.32 -0.36
C TYR A 79 9.21 -4.95 -1.81
N GLN A 80 9.02 -5.90 -2.73
CA GLN A 80 9.39 -5.79 -4.13
C GLN A 80 8.56 -4.75 -4.88
N ALA A 81 8.97 -3.48 -4.86
CA ALA A 81 8.37 -2.42 -5.65
C ALA A 81 9.18 -2.17 -6.93
N ASP A 82 8.49 -2.04 -8.06
CA ASP A 82 9.04 -1.60 -9.34
C ASP A 82 8.74 -0.11 -9.54
N VAL A 83 9.79 0.68 -9.81
CA VAL A 83 9.69 2.14 -9.91
C VAL A 83 10.11 2.57 -11.31
N THR A 84 9.22 3.28 -11.99
CA THR A 84 9.48 3.87 -13.30
C THR A 84 9.26 5.38 -13.24
N THR A 85 10.06 6.11 -14.00
CA THR A 85 10.06 7.58 -14.00
C THR A 85 10.02 8.11 -15.42
N GLY A 86 9.43 9.28 -15.60
CA GLY A 86 9.42 9.95 -16.89
C GLY A 86 8.85 11.36 -16.83
N ILE A 87 8.87 12.04 -17.98
CA ILE A 87 8.14 13.28 -18.18
C ILE A 87 6.84 12.93 -18.91
N THR A 88 5.73 13.44 -18.40
CA THR A 88 4.41 13.29 -19.00
C THR A 88 3.72 14.64 -19.12
N ASP A 89 2.74 14.75 -20.02
CA ASP A 89 1.83 15.87 -20.00
C ASP A 89 0.75 15.60 -18.94
N TRP A 90 0.76 16.38 -17.87
CA TRP A 90 -0.23 16.28 -16.81
C TRP A 90 -1.07 17.54 -16.78
N GLN A 91 -2.33 17.41 -17.20
CA GLN A 91 -3.28 18.52 -17.28
C GLN A 91 -2.79 19.67 -18.19
N GLY A 92 -2.12 19.36 -19.30
CA GLY A 92 -1.63 20.35 -20.26
C GLY A 92 -0.32 21.03 -19.86
N VAL A 93 0.38 20.51 -18.85
CA VAL A 93 1.67 21.02 -18.40
C VAL A 93 2.69 19.88 -18.27
N PRO A 94 3.94 20.06 -18.73
CA PRO A 94 5.00 19.08 -18.50
C PRO A 94 5.20 18.83 -17.01
N ALA A 95 5.10 17.56 -16.60
CA ALA A 95 5.27 17.11 -15.24
C ALA A 95 6.16 15.87 -15.19
N VAL A 96 6.95 15.77 -14.13
CA VAL A 96 7.60 14.51 -13.77
C VAL A 96 6.55 13.56 -13.23
N GLU A 97 6.50 12.35 -13.78
CA GLU A 97 5.73 11.22 -13.27
C GLU A 97 6.69 10.23 -12.61
N VAL A 98 6.35 9.83 -11.38
CA VAL A 98 6.93 8.65 -10.73
C VAL A 98 5.81 7.64 -10.57
N ARG A 99 5.99 6.47 -11.16
CA ARG A 99 5.04 5.37 -11.13
C ARG A 99 5.65 4.20 -10.37
N ILE A 100 4.89 3.66 -9.42
CA ILE A 100 5.33 2.55 -8.57
C ILE A 100 4.31 1.43 -8.68
N GLN A 101 4.78 0.25 -9.08
CA GLN A 101 4.04 -1.00 -8.98
C GLN A 101 4.52 -1.78 -7.76
N ALA A 102 3.62 -2.13 -6.85
CA ALA A 102 3.99 -2.78 -5.60
C ALA A 102 2.97 -3.87 -5.20
N PRO A 103 3.40 -4.98 -4.56
CA PRO A 103 2.50 -6.06 -4.19
C PRO A 103 1.50 -5.63 -3.11
N VAL A 104 0.27 -6.14 -3.19
CA VAL A 104 -0.70 -5.97 -2.10
C VAL A 104 -0.33 -6.92 -0.95
N PRO A 105 -0.16 -6.44 0.30
CA PRO A 105 0.32 -7.26 1.40
C PRO A 105 -0.79 -8.10 2.05
N LEU A 106 -1.42 -8.99 1.28
CA LEU A 106 -2.46 -9.89 1.79
C LEU A 106 -1.85 -11.21 2.30
N LEU A 107 -2.22 -11.60 3.51
CA LEU A 107 -1.91 -12.93 4.05
C LEU A 107 -2.98 -13.93 3.60
N GLY A 108 -2.63 -14.92 2.79
CA GLY A 108 -3.57 -15.98 2.42
C GLY A 108 -2.95 -17.13 1.61
N PRO A 109 -3.48 -18.36 1.74
CA PRO A 109 -2.98 -19.54 1.04
C PRO A 109 -3.29 -19.55 -0.46
N PHE A 110 -4.23 -18.71 -0.91
CA PHE A 110 -4.70 -18.66 -2.29
C PHE A 110 -3.97 -17.63 -3.17
N GLY A 111 -2.93 -16.98 -2.65
CA GLY A 111 -1.93 -16.26 -3.44
C GLY A 111 -2.52 -15.35 -4.52
N PHE A 112 -3.39 -14.40 -4.13
CA PHE A 112 -3.78 -13.35 -5.06
C PHE A 112 -2.54 -12.52 -5.39
N VAL A 113 -1.97 -12.74 -6.57
CA VAL A 113 -0.96 -11.85 -7.17
C VAL A 113 -1.69 -10.59 -7.62
N SER A 114 -1.93 -9.70 -6.67
CA SER A 114 -2.37 -8.34 -6.95
C SER A 114 -1.22 -7.38 -6.68
N SER A 115 -1.09 -6.40 -7.55
CA SER A 115 -0.23 -5.25 -7.36
C SER A 115 -1.07 -3.98 -7.36
N TRP A 116 -0.63 -3.01 -6.56
CA TRP A 116 -1.04 -1.63 -6.69
C TRP A 116 -0.18 -0.99 -7.78
N GLU A 117 -0.81 -0.25 -8.68
CA GLU A 117 -0.11 0.76 -9.48
C GLU A 117 -0.49 2.13 -8.92
N VAL A 118 0.52 2.92 -8.56
CA VAL A 118 0.36 4.26 -8.00
C VAL A 118 1.24 5.24 -8.76
N THR A 119 0.72 6.43 -9.01
CA THR A 119 1.43 7.50 -9.72
C THR A 119 1.48 8.77 -8.90
N GLY A 120 2.63 9.44 -8.94
CA GLY A 120 2.83 10.79 -8.42
C GLY A 120 3.23 11.72 -9.55
N HIS A 121 2.67 12.92 -9.58
CA HIS A 121 2.96 13.94 -10.58
C HIS A 121 3.44 15.23 -9.93
N ALA A 122 4.41 15.89 -10.56
CA ALA A 122 4.82 17.24 -10.18
C ALA A 122 5.25 18.05 -11.41
N VAL A 123 4.70 19.24 -11.56
CA VAL A 123 4.98 20.16 -12.67
C VAL A 123 6.46 20.56 -12.67
N VAL A 124 7.10 20.47 -13.84
CA VAL A 124 8.51 20.83 -14.01
C VAL A 124 8.71 22.32 -13.72
N GLN A 125 9.62 22.62 -12.80
CA GLN A 125 9.94 24.00 -12.47
C GLN A 125 10.74 24.64 -13.62
N GLN A 126 10.11 25.56 -14.34
CA GLN A 126 10.79 26.37 -15.35
C GLN A 126 11.30 27.67 -14.73
N ARG A 127 12.55 28.03 -15.00
CA ARG A 127 13.10 29.33 -14.61
C ARG A 127 12.36 30.38 -15.43
N ARG A 128 11.48 31.16 -14.78
CA ARG A 128 10.86 32.33 -15.41
C ARG A 128 11.97 33.31 -15.77
N ALA A 129 12.16 33.54 -17.07
CA ALA A 129 13.09 34.54 -17.60
C ALA A 129 12.61 35.95 -17.27
#